data_AF-N8VQ16-F1
#
_entry.id   AF-N8VQ16-F1
#
_cell.length_a   1.000
_cell.length_b   1.000
_cell.length_c   1.000
_cell.angle_alpha   90.00
_cell.angle_beta   90.00
_cell.angle_gamma   90.00
#
_symmetry.space_group_name_H-M   'P 1'
#
loop_
_entity.id
_entity.type
_entity.pdbx_description
1 polymer ?
#
loop_
_entity_poly.entity_id
_entity_poly.type
_entity_poly.pdbx_seq_one_letter_code
_entity_poly.pdbx_strand_id
1 'polypeptide(L)'
;MEKIIKHYTCTVSPTACKSRLGKPQLGFTLIELMVVVAIIAIIAAIAFPSYQAYTRRSSESLAQQEMQKIAEQLERHKAKNFTYRDFDPNFIYDVSGAMTSVTLPRGATGSAIKYTLTIRDAEDSTKLLTDTGIRARGWAMRATAADARSYNLLMTSTGLRCKNKTSANIQFNTTTKMWECGVGGENW
;
A
#
# COMPACT_ATOMS: atom_id res chain seq x y z
N MET A 1 34.81 6.34 -81.31
CA MET A 1 33.35 6.38 -81.14
C MET A 1 33.09 7.12 -79.84
N GLU A 2 32.73 8.40 -79.98
CA GLU A 2 32.56 9.39 -78.91
C GLU A 2 31.54 8.97 -77.85
N LYS A 3 31.81 9.34 -76.59
CA LYS A 3 30.73 9.77 -75.68
C LYS A 3 31.13 11.07 -74.99
N ILE A 4 30.43 12.11 -75.44
CA ILE A 4 30.46 13.50 -75.02
C ILE A 4 30.13 13.60 -73.53
N ILE A 5 31.06 14.12 -72.74
CA ILE A 5 30.82 14.51 -71.35
C ILE A 5 30.14 15.88 -71.39
N LYS A 6 28.82 15.95 -71.14
CA LYS A 6 28.12 17.21 -70.92
C LYS A 6 28.51 17.75 -69.54
N HIS A 7 29.39 18.75 -69.52
CA HIS A 7 29.64 19.54 -68.33
C HIS A 7 28.46 20.48 -68.09
N TYR A 8 27.65 20.16 -67.07
CA TYR A 8 26.61 21.05 -66.57
C TYR A 8 27.26 22.05 -65.61
N THR A 9 27.45 23.28 -66.06
CA THR A 9 27.86 24.37 -65.17
C THR A 9 26.62 24.92 -64.46
N CYS A 10 26.50 24.67 -63.16
CA CYS A 10 25.52 25.36 -62.31
C CYS A 10 25.95 26.82 -62.13
N THR A 11 25.25 27.75 -62.76
CA THR A 11 25.33 29.18 -62.43
C THR A 11 24.46 29.43 -61.20
N VAL A 12 25.09 29.62 -60.03
CA VAL A 12 24.40 30.08 -58.82
C VAL A 12 24.10 31.58 -58.96
N SER A 13 22.82 31.94 -59.09
CA SER A 13 22.35 33.34 -59.05
C SER A 13 22.11 33.75 -57.59
N PRO A 14 22.79 34.79 -57.06
CA PRO A 14 22.63 35.19 -55.67
C PRO A 14 21.55 36.26 -55.59
N THR A 15 20.27 35.89 -55.64
CA THR A 15 19.22 36.87 -55.38
C THR A 15 18.08 36.28 -54.57
N ALA A 16 17.93 36.85 -53.37
CA ALA A 16 16.87 36.68 -52.39
C ALA A 16 16.95 35.46 -51.44
N CYS A 17 17.88 35.52 -50.48
CA CYS A 17 17.68 34.87 -49.18
C CYS A 17 16.72 35.75 -48.34
N LYS A 18 15.42 35.42 -48.37
CA LYS A 18 14.44 36.04 -47.47
C LYS A 18 14.61 35.38 -46.09
N SER A 19 15.46 35.96 -45.24
CA SER A 19 15.56 35.54 -43.85
C SER A 19 14.20 35.79 -43.19
N ARG A 20 13.42 34.73 -42.96
CA ARG A 20 12.35 34.82 -41.96
C ARG A 20 13.07 35.13 -40.66
N LEU A 21 12.91 36.36 -40.16
CA LEU A 21 13.28 36.71 -38.80
C LEU A 21 12.57 35.70 -37.90
N GLY A 22 13.31 34.72 -37.40
CA GLY A 22 12.82 33.84 -36.36
C GLY A 22 12.38 34.72 -35.20
N LYS A 23 11.17 34.49 -34.68
CA LYS A 23 10.73 35.16 -33.44
C LYS A 23 11.86 34.98 -32.41
N PRO A 24 12.29 36.05 -31.72
CA PRO A 24 13.31 35.92 -30.69
C PRO A 24 12.84 34.85 -29.70
N GLN A 25 13.69 33.86 -29.46
CA GLN A 25 13.44 32.87 -28.42
C GLN A 25 13.51 33.61 -27.09
N LEU A 26 12.36 33.84 -26.46
CA LEU A 26 12.25 34.29 -25.08
C LEU A 26 12.74 33.14 -24.19
N GLY A 27 14.03 33.15 -23.87
CA GLY A 27 14.64 32.21 -22.93
C GLY A 27 14.32 32.58 -21.49
N PHE A 28 14.13 31.56 -20.65
CA PHE A 28 13.99 31.73 -19.21
C PHE A 28 15.29 32.29 -18.62
N THR A 29 15.21 33.26 -17.71
CA THR A 29 16.42 33.78 -17.07
C THR A 29 16.86 32.85 -15.94
N LEU A 30 18.17 32.79 -15.66
CA LEU A 30 18.70 31.96 -14.57
C LEU A 30 18.15 32.41 -13.20
N ILE A 31 17.93 33.71 -13.04
CA ILE A 31 17.36 34.27 -11.81
C ILE A 31 15.88 33.89 -11.63
N GLU A 32 15.10 33.85 -12.71
CA GLU A 32 13.69 33.42 -12.67
C GLU A 32 13.58 31.96 -12.25
N LEU A 33 14.47 31.10 -12.76
CA LEU A 33 14.53 29.70 -12.35
C LEU A 33 14.96 29.56 -10.87
N MET A 34 15.92 30.36 -10.39
CA MET A 34 16.34 30.32 -8.99
C MET A 34 15.21 30.67 -8.02
N VAL A 35 14.42 31.70 -8.33
CA VAL A 35 13.28 32.09 -7.50
C VAL A 35 12.21 30.99 -7.48
N VAL A 36 11.92 30.37 -8.64
CA VAL A 36 10.95 29.28 -8.73
C VAL A 36 11.39 28.07 -7.90
N VAL A 37 12.66 27.68 -7.97
CA VAL A 37 13.20 26.57 -7.17
C VAL A 37 13.13 26.89 -5.68
N ALA A 38 13.42 28.13 -5.27
CA ALA A 38 13.32 28.55 -3.88
C ALA A 38 11.89 28.42 -3.34
N ILE A 39 10.88 28.83 -4.13
CA ILE A 39 9.46 28.70 -3.75
C ILE A 39 9.05 27.22 -3.65
N ILE A 40 9.43 26.38 -4.63
CA ILE A 40 9.12 24.95 -4.62
C ILE A 40 9.77 24.26 -3.40
N ALA A 41 11.00 24.63 -3.03
CA ALA A 41 11.68 24.06 -1.87
C ALA A 41 10.93 24.34 -0.56
N ILE A 42 10.42 25.57 -0.38
CA ILE A 42 9.63 25.95 0.81
C ILE A 42 8.33 25.14 0.88
N ILE A 43 7.63 24.99 -0.25
CA ILE A 43 6.38 24.23 -0.32
C ILE A 43 6.65 22.73 -0.05
N ALA A 44 7.70 22.17 -0.67
CA ALA A 44 8.05 20.76 -0.54
C ALA A 44 8.38 20.37 0.91
N ALA A 45 9.03 21.25 1.67
CA ALA A 45 9.37 21.02 3.08
C ALA A 45 8.15 20.73 3.96
N ILE A 46 7.02 21.38 3.69
CA ILE A 46 5.77 21.20 4.45
C ILE A 46 4.91 20.09 3.82
N ALA A 47 4.84 20.05 2.49
CA ALA A 47 3.98 19.13 1.77
C ALA A 47 4.40 17.65 1.93
N PHE A 48 5.71 17.38 1.92
CA PHE A 48 6.23 16.01 1.96
C PHE A 48 5.87 15.22 3.22
N PRO A 49 6.12 15.71 4.46
CA PRO A 49 5.74 14.98 5.68
C PRO A 49 4.22 14.84 5.80
N SER A 50 3.46 15.84 5.37
CA SER A 50 1.99 15.80 5.36
C SER A 50 1.45 14.71 4.43
N TYR A 51 1.99 14.61 3.22
CA TYR A 51 1.61 13.57 2.27
C TYR A 51 1.93 12.15 2.78
N GLN A 52 3.08 11.97 3.43
CA GLN A 52 3.41 10.69 4.06
C GLN A 52 2.42 10.32 5.18
N ALA A 53 2.00 11.29 6.00
CA ALA A 53 1.00 11.04 7.03
C ALA A 53 -0.37 10.67 6.42
N TYR A 54 -0.77 11.34 5.34
CA TYR A 54 -2.02 11.05 4.64
C TYR A 54 -2.04 9.63 4.04
N THR A 55 -0.97 9.24 3.33
CA THR A 55 -0.87 7.90 2.72
C THR A 55 -0.87 6.78 3.78
N ARG A 56 -0.26 7.00 4.95
CA ARG A 56 -0.34 6.06 6.09
C ARG A 56 -1.76 5.90 6.61
N ARG A 57 -2.48 7.02 6.83
CA ARG A 57 -3.89 7.00 7.28
C ARG A 57 -4.81 6.32 6.27
N SER A 58 -4.57 6.57 4.98
CA SER A 58 -5.30 5.89 3.90
C SER A 58 -5.05 4.37 3.93
N SER A 59 -3.80 3.95 4.12
CA SER A 59 -3.45 2.53 4.22
C SER A 59 -4.03 1.87 5.48
N GLU A 60 -4.04 2.58 6.62
CA GLU A 60 -4.68 2.14 7.86
C GLU A 60 -6.18 1.93 7.66
N SER A 61 -6.87 2.92 7.08
CA SER A 61 -8.29 2.81 6.76
C SER A 61 -8.60 1.65 5.81
N LEU A 62 -7.74 1.41 4.81
CA LEU A 62 -7.89 0.27 3.92
C LEU A 62 -7.76 -1.06 4.69
N ALA A 63 -6.77 -1.17 5.57
CA ALA A 63 -6.61 -2.36 6.41
C ALA A 63 -7.82 -2.60 7.33
N GLN A 64 -8.34 -1.53 7.94
CA GLN A 64 -9.56 -1.60 8.77
C GLN A 64 -10.78 -2.09 7.98
N GLN A 65 -10.97 -1.59 6.76
CA GLN A 65 -12.06 -2.02 5.87
C GLN A 65 -11.93 -3.49 5.49
N GLU A 66 -10.74 -3.96 5.11
CA GLU A 66 -10.54 -5.38 4.79
C GLU A 66 -10.70 -6.28 6.03
N MET A 67 -10.27 -5.83 7.22
CA MET A 67 -10.52 -6.55 8.47
C MET A 67 -12.02 -6.68 8.75
N GLN A 68 -12.80 -5.62 8.56
CA GLN A 68 -14.27 -5.68 8.73
C GLN A 68 -14.92 -6.62 7.71
N LYS A 69 -14.50 -6.55 6.44
CA LYS A 69 -14.98 -7.46 5.39
C LYS A 69 -14.71 -8.93 5.73
N ILE A 70 -13.51 -9.25 6.21
CA ILE A 70 -13.16 -10.62 6.63
C ILE A 70 -13.98 -11.02 7.86
N ALA A 71 -14.16 -10.12 8.84
CA ALA A 71 -14.96 -10.38 10.03
C ALA A 71 -16.41 -10.75 9.67
N GLU A 72 -17.03 -10.02 8.73
CA GLU A 72 -18.36 -10.36 8.24
C GLU A 72 -18.42 -11.76 7.59
N GLN A 73 -17.40 -12.13 6.82
CA GLN A 73 -17.34 -13.45 6.20
C GLN A 73 -17.14 -14.56 7.24
N LEU A 74 -16.36 -14.29 8.29
CA LEU A 74 -16.21 -15.20 9.43
C LEU A 74 -17.55 -15.42 10.14
N GLU A 75 -18.32 -14.35 10.38
CA GLU A 75 -19.65 -14.49 10.99
C GLU A 75 -20.62 -15.24 10.08
N ARG A 76 -20.60 -14.97 8.76
CA ARG A 76 -21.37 -15.75 7.78
C ARG A 76 -20.98 -17.23 7.78
N HIS A 77 -19.69 -17.54 7.89
CA HIS A 77 -19.18 -18.91 7.97
C HIS A 77 -19.69 -19.61 9.23
N LYS A 78 -19.57 -18.97 10.39
CA LYS A 78 -20.09 -19.50 11.66
C LYS A 78 -21.61 -19.70 11.62
N ALA A 79 -22.36 -18.81 11.00
CA ALA A 79 -23.81 -18.97 10.87
C ALA A 79 -24.20 -20.24 10.09
N LYS A 80 -23.36 -20.69 9.15
CA LYS A 80 -23.59 -21.91 8.35
C LYS A 80 -23.07 -23.18 9.03
N ASN A 81 -21.87 -23.09 9.63
CA ASN A 81 -21.11 -24.24 10.10
C ASN A 81 -21.12 -24.41 11.63
N PHE A 82 -21.72 -23.46 12.36
CA PHE A 82 -21.71 -23.36 13.83
C PHE A 82 -20.30 -23.26 14.47
N THR A 83 -19.26 -23.07 13.65
CA THR A 83 -17.86 -22.92 14.06
C THR A 83 -17.11 -22.02 13.07
N TYR A 84 -15.98 -21.44 13.49
CA TYR A 84 -15.05 -20.75 12.59
C TYR A 84 -13.99 -21.70 11.99
N ARG A 85 -14.03 -23.00 12.34
CA ARG A 85 -13.08 -23.99 11.84
C ARG A 85 -13.15 -24.13 10.33
N ASP A 86 -12.02 -24.39 9.70
CA ASP A 86 -11.88 -24.55 8.24
C ASP A 86 -12.20 -23.27 7.44
N PHE A 87 -12.30 -22.11 8.11
CA PHE A 87 -12.38 -20.83 7.43
C PHE A 87 -11.04 -20.46 6.81
N ASP A 88 -11.01 -20.40 5.48
CA ASP A 88 -9.90 -19.87 4.71
C ASP A 88 -10.31 -18.54 4.04
N PRO A 89 -9.59 -17.42 4.29
CA PRO A 89 -9.82 -16.14 3.62
C PRO A 89 -9.69 -16.21 2.10
N ASN A 90 -9.06 -17.25 1.58
CA ASN A 90 -8.85 -17.43 0.16
C ASN A 90 -10.14 -17.35 -0.67
N PHE A 91 -11.26 -17.86 -0.14
CA PHE A 91 -12.58 -17.77 -0.78
C PHE A 91 -13.01 -16.32 -1.11
N ILE A 92 -12.51 -15.32 -0.36
CA ILE A 92 -12.85 -13.90 -0.56
C ILE A 92 -12.09 -13.32 -1.76
N TYR A 93 -10.92 -13.87 -2.07
CA TYR A 93 -9.95 -13.25 -2.96
C TYR A 93 -9.54 -14.11 -4.16
N ASP A 94 -10.12 -15.31 -4.29
CA ASP A 94 -9.93 -16.22 -5.41
C ASP A 94 -8.46 -16.48 -5.75
N VAL A 95 -7.67 -16.80 -4.72
CA VAL A 95 -6.25 -17.15 -4.89
C VAL A 95 -6.12 -18.67 -4.92
N SER A 96 -5.05 -19.20 -5.48
CA SER A 96 -4.81 -20.65 -5.47
C SER A 96 -4.04 -21.05 -4.22
N GLY A 97 -4.55 -22.02 -3.45
CA GLY A 97 -3.90 -22.59 -2.26
C GLY A 97 -4.34 -21.99 -0.93
N ALA A 98 -3.86 -22.58 0.18
CA ALA A 98 -4.22 -22.15 1.53
C ALA A 98 -3.61 -20.79 1.87
N MET A 99 -4.43 -19.84 2.33
CA MET A 99 -3.98 -18.49 2.64
C MET A 99 -3.66 -18.33 4.14
N THR A 100 -2.38 -18.15 4.46
CA THR A 100 -1.91 -17.94 5.85
C THR A 100 -1.94 -16.48 6.31
N SER A 101 -1.92 -15.55 5.34
CA SER A 101 -1.95 -14.11 5.55
C SER A 101 -2.50 -13.37 4.32
N VAL A 102 -3.08 -12.19 4.53
CA VAL A 102 -3.58 -11.29 3.49
C VAL A 102 -2.68 -10.05 3.43
N THR A 103 -2.10 -9.76 2.27
CA THR A 103 -1.26 -8.57 2.08
C THR A 103 -2.08 -7.42 1.48
N LEU A 104 -1.87 -6.19 1.97
CA LEU A 104 -2.45 -4.98 1.44
C LEU A 104 -1.39 -3.96 1.01
N PRO A 105 -1.64 -3.19 -0.06
CA PRO A 105 -2.74 -3.36 -1.01
C PRO A 105 -2.65 -4.70 -1.75
N ARG A 106 -3.79 -5.20 -2.26
CA ARG A 106 -3.85 -6.51 -2.93
C ARG A 106 -2.92 -6.52 -4.14
N GLY A 107 -2.14 -7.59 -4.30
CA GLY A 107 -1.14 -7.72 -5.37
C GLY A 107 0.19 -6.99 -5.11
N ALA A 108 0.34 -6.32 -3.96
CA ALA A 108 1.61 -5.73 -3.57
C ALA A 108 2.69 -6.79 -3.31
N THR A 109 3.90 -6.52 -3.78
CA THR A 109 5.09 -7.35 -3.56
C THR A 109 6.22 -6.53 -2.93
N GLY A 110 7.08 -7.18 -2.14
CA GLY A 110 8.22 -6.53 -1.49
C GLY A 110 7.84 -5.28 -0.69
N SER A 111 8.55 -4.18 -0.91
CA SER A 111 8.36 -2.90 -0.19
C SER A 111 7.04 -2.18 -0.51
N ALA A 112 6.27 -2.65 -1.50
CA ALA A 112 4.94 -2.12 -1.77
C ALA A 112 3.91 -2.58 -0.72
N ILE A 113 4.18 -3.67 0.01
CA ILE A 113 3.31 -4.18 1.08
C ILE A 113 3.27 -3.15 2.21
N LYS A 114 2.05 -2.72 2.57
CA LYS A 114 1.81 -1.75 3.65
C LYS A 114 1.29 -2.44 4.91
N TYR A 115 0.44 -3.44 4.73
CA TYR A 115 -0.10 -4.24 5.83
C TYR A 115 -0.11 -5.71 5.49
N THR A 116 0.11 -6.53 6.51
CA THR A 116 -0.05 -7.99 6.47
C THR A 116 -1.04 -8.39 7.53
N LEU A 117 -2.20 -8.91 7.13
CA LEU A 117 -3.26 -9.38 7.99
C LEU A 117 -3.06 -10.87 8.23
N THR A 118 -3.16 -11.27 9.49
CA THR A 118 -3.06 -12.66 9.93
C THR A 118 -4.27 -12.98 10.78
N ILE A 119 -4.90 -14.11 10.49
CA ILE A 119 -6.06 -14.62 11.22
C ILE A 119 -5.60 -15.86 11.97
N ARG A 120 -5.92 -15.92 13.25
CA ARG A 120 -5.55 -17.01 14.15
C ARG A 120 -6.74 -17.39 15.03
N ASP A 121 -6.65 -18.56 15.64
CA ASP A 121 -7.59 -18.96 16.68
C ASP A 121 -7.53 -17.97 17.86
N ALA A 122 -8.68 -17.67 18.47
CA ALA A 122 -8.73 -16.73 19.59
C ALA A 122 -8.01 -17.22 20.84
N GLU A 123 -7.92 -18.55 21.05
CA GLU A 123 -7.33 -19.20 22.22
C GLU A 123 -5.89 -19.69 21.97
N ASP A 124 -5.41 -19.68 20.71
CA ASP A 124 -4.05 -20.06 20.32
C ASP A 124 -3.54 -19.21 19.14
N SER A 125 -2.60 -18.32 19.41
CA SER A 125 -2.01 -17.42 18.42
C SER A 125 -1.13 -18.09 17.37
N THR A 126 -0.73 -19.35 17.60
CA THR A 126 0.11 -20.11 16.67
C THR A 126 -0.72 -20.81 15.60
N LYS A 127 -2.01 -21.02 15.86
CA LYS A 127 -2.88 -21.84 15.03
C LYS A 127 -3.71 -21.03 14.05
N LEU A 128 -3.75 -21.50 12.81
CA LEU A 128 -4.70 -21.05 11.80
C LEU A 128 -6.09 -21.63 12.10
N LEU A 129 -7.14 -20.99 11.58
CA LEU A 129 -8.51 -21.53 11.66
C LEU A 129 -8.70 -22.82 10.84
N THR A 130 -7.77 -23.13 9.95
CA THR A 130 -7.74 -24.35 9.13
C THR A 130 -6.88 -25.46 9.74
N ASP A 131 -6.19 -25.21 10.86
CA ASP A 131 -5.34 -26.22 11.49
C ASP A 131 -6.18 -27.32 12.15
N THR A 132 -5.69 -28.55 12.10
CA THR A 132 -6.33 -29.69 12.77
C THR A 132 -6.17 -29.59 14.29
N GLY A 133 -7.19 -30.01 15.04
CA GLY A 133 -7.13 -30.11 16.51
C GLY A 133 -7.47 -28.82 17.28
N ILE A 134 -7.92 -27.78 16.57
CA ILE A 134 -8.39 -26.53 17.19
C ILE A 134 -9.89 -26.59 17.52
N ARG A 135 -10.32 -25.73 18.44
CA ARG A 135 -11.75 -25.56 18.77
C ARG A 135 -12.43 -24.52 17.88
N ALA A 136 -11.71 -23.50 17.40
CA ALA A 136 -12.20 -22.43 16.52
C ALA A 136 -13.53 -21.82 16.99
N ARG A 137 -13.63 -21.56 18.30
CA ARG A 137 -14.79 -20.90 18.93
C ARG A 137 -14.77 -19.39 18.76
N GLY A 138 -13.59 -18.85 18.50
CA GLY A 138 -13.35 -17.45 18.23
C GLY A 138 -12.17 -17.29 17.29
N TRP A 139 -12.01 -16.06 16.81
CA TRP A 139 -10.92 -15.68 15.94
C TRP A 139 -10.28 -14.39 16.44
N ALA A 140 -9.00 -14.22 16.10
CA ALA A 140 -8.28 -12.98 16.27
C ALA A 140 -7.59 -12.63 14.97
N MET A 141 -7.73 -11.37 14.57
CA MET A 141 -7.12 -10.82 13.37
C MET A 141 -6.16 -9.70 13.74
N ARG A 142 -4.91 -9.85 13.33
CA ARG A 142 -3.87 -8.82 13.50
C ARG A 142 -3.42 -8.31 12.13
N ALA A 143 -3.47 -6.99 11.94
CA ALA A 143 -2.83 -6.31 10.83
C ALA A 143 -1.49 -5.74 11.29
N THR A 144 -0.39 -6.29 10.77
CA THR A 144 0.95 -5.79 11.02
C THR A 144 1.33 -4.80 9.94
N ALA A 145 1.68 -3.58 10.33
CA ALA A 145 2.11 -2.54 9.40
C ALA A 145 3.59 -2.77 9.00
N ALA A 146 3.92 -2.45 7.75
CA ALA A 146 5.29 -2.49 7.25
C ALA A 146 6.11 -1.25 7.68
N ASP A 147 5.45 -0.12 7.95
CA ASP A 147 6.09 1.12 8.41
C ASP A 147 5.98 1.25 9.93
N ALA A 148 7.10 1.52 10.60
CA ALA A 148 7.18 1.68 12.05
C ALA A 148 6.36 2.88 12.58
N ARG A 149 6.03 3.86 11.72
CA ARG A 149 5.20 5.02 12.10
C ARG A 149 3.70 4.76 11.96
N SER A 150 3.32 3.68 11.29
CA SER A 150 1.93 3.27 11.12
C SER A 150 1.45 2.46 12.32
N TYR A 151 0.15 2.50 12.58
CA TYR A 151 -0.44 1.68 13.64
C TYR A 151 -0.60 0.24 13.17
N ASN A 152 -0.29 -0.70 14.04
CA ASN A 152 -0.72 -2.10 13.91
C ASN A 152 -2.13 -2.21 14.48
N LEU A 153 -2.96 -3.09 13.92
CA LEU A 153 -4.37 -3.21 14.28
C LEU A 153 -4.65 -4.61 14.82
N LEU A 154 -5.56 -4.71 15.77
CA LEU A 154 -6.12 -5.95 16.31
C LEU A 154 -7.65 -5.85 16.29
N MET A 155 -8.30 -6.90 15.82
CA MET A 155 -9.72 -7.14 16.04
C MET A 155 -9.94 -8.60 16.43
N THR A 156 -10.88 -8.87 17.33
CA THR A 156 -11.23 -10.24 17.74
C THR A 156 -12.73 -10.47 17.66
N SER A 157 -13.13 -11.75 17.66
CA SER A 157 -14.53 -12.17 17.66
C SER A 157 -15.32 -11.73 18.92
N THR A 158 -14.63 -11.35 19.99
CA THR A 158 -15.26 -10.83 21.23
C THR A 158 -15.53 -9.33 21.18
N GLY A 159 -15.11 -8.65 20.11
CA GLY A 159 -15.35 -7.22 19.90
C GLY A 159 -14.20 -6.31 20.32
N LEU A 160 -13.08 -6.84 20.85
CA LEU A 160 -11.88 -6.04 21.08
C LEU A 160 -11.39 -5.47 19.75
N ARG A 161 -11.28 -4.15 19.67
CA ARG A 161 -10.73 -3.39 18.54
C ARG A 161 -9.74 -2.39 19.08
N CYS A 162 -8.46 -2.63 18.81
CA CYS A 162 -7.41 -1.75 19.30
C CYS A 162 -6.24 -1.70 18.34
N LYS A 163 -5.42 -0.66 18.51
CA LYS A 163 -4.28 -0.36 17.66
C LYS A 163 -3.09 0.11 18.48
N ASN A 164 -1.89 -0.19 17.99
CA ASN A 164 -0.64 0.21 18.64
C ASN A 164 0.48 0.38 17.61
N LYS A 165 1.34 1.39 17.79
CA LYS A 165 2.51 1.60 16.92
C LYS A 165 3.55 0.49 17.07
N THR A 166 3.65 -0.10 18.27
CA THR A 166 4.58 -1.20 18.53
C THR A 166 3.89 -2.54 18.31
N SER A 167 4.32 -3.29 17.29
CA SER A 167 3.73 -4.58 16.94
C SER A 167 3.86 -5.63 18.05
N ALA A 168 4.93 -5.57 18.85
CA ALA A 168 5.17 -6.48 19.98
C ALA A 168 4.15 -6.30 21.13
N ASN A 169 3.54 -5.11 21.25
CA ASN A 169 2.52 -4.87 22.27
C ASN A 169 1.17 -5.51 21.88
N ILE A 170 0.96 -5.81 20.60
CA ILE A 170 -0.21 -6.55 20.12
C ILE A 170 0.09 -8.04 20.13
N GLN A 171 -0.25 -8.66 21.26
CA GLN A 171 0.12 -10.04 21.54
C GLN A 171 -1.03 -10.84 22.16
N PHE A 172 -0.86 -12.15 22.11
CA PHE A 172 -1.70 -13.09 22.83
C PHE A 172 -1.08 -13.36 24.20
N ASN A 173 -1.81 -13.09 25.26
CA ASN A 173 -1.41 -13.38 26.62
C ASN A 173 -1.76 -14.83 26.94
N THR A 174 -0.74 -15.68 27.11
CA THR A 174 -0.91 -17.11 27.35
C THR A 174 -1.49 -17.43 28.73
N THR A 175 -1.32 -16.54 29.70
CA THR A 175 -1.83 -16.72 31.07
C THR A 175 -3.34 -16.44 31.14
N THR A 176 -3.78 -15.33 30.53
CA THR A 176 -5.19 -14.92 30.53
C THR A 176 -5.96 -15.45 29.31
N LYS A 177 -5.26 -16.11 28.36
CA LYS A 177 -5.79 -16.64 27.10
C LYS A 177 -6.61 -15.63 26.31
N MET A 178 -6.10 -14.40 26.22
CA MET A 178 -6.75 -13.30 25.51
C MET A 178 -5.73 -12.50 24.73
N TRP A 179 -6.21 -11.87 23.66
CA TRP A 179 -5.44 -10.90 22.90
C TRP A 179 -5.52 -9.52 23.55
N GLU A 180 -4.42 -8.79 23.51
CA GLU A 180 -4.32 -7.45 24.08
C GLU A 180 -3.44 -6.55 23.20
N CYS A 181 -3.66 -5.23 23.28
CA CYS A 181 -2.83 -4.23 22.59
C CYS A 181 -1.74 -3.63 23.47
N GLY A 182 -1.61 -4.08 24.72
CA GLY A 182 -0.56 -3.66 25.65
C GLY A 182 -0.53 -2.15 25.92
N VAL A 183 0.61 -1.67 26.44
CA VAL A 183 0.82 -0.26 26.80
C VAL A 183 0.83 0.63 25.56
N GLY A 184 0.14 1.77 25.64
CA GLY A 184 -0.01 2.70 24.52
C GLY A 184 -0.99 2.20 23.43
N GLY A 185 -1.78 1.17 23.73
CA GLY A 185 -2.88 0.74 22.88
C GLY A 185 -4.03 1.75 22.91
N GLU A 186 -4.57 2.06 21.74
CA GLU A 186 -5.74 2.91 21.56
C GLU A 186 -6.88 2.09 20.93
N ASN A 187 -8.13 2.45 21.18
CA ASN A 187 -9.27 1.85 20.48
C ASN A 187 -9.43 2.49 19.09
N TRP A 188 -10.06 1.77 18.17
CA TRP A 188 -10.41 2.27 16.83
C TRP A 188 -11.72 1.70 16.32
#